data_AF-A0A5N5N185-F1
#
_entry.id   AF-A0A5N5N185-F1
#
_cell.length_a   1.000
_cell.length_b   1.000
_cell.length_c   1.000
_cell.angle_alpha   90.00
_cell.angle_beta   90.00
_cell.angle_gamma   90.00
#
_symmetry.space_group_name_H-M   'P 1'
#
loop_
_entity.id
_entity.type
_entity.pdbx_description
1 polymer ?
#
loop_
_entity_poly.entity_id
_entity_poly.type
_entity_poly.pdbx_seq_one_letter_code
_entity_poly.pdbx_strand_id
1 'polypeptide(L)'
;MAFDYAIVHLKFTIPLAAFLTLICYPILTRIHLFQITALIILAFTATLPWDSYLIKTGVWTYPPEVIIGPKWLGIPYEELFFFVIQTYITSLIYILFNKPLLHAKYLRSQRNAEPWIVWTKLAGQAFLLAVTLFGAYCVKVGGEVTYIGLILVWAPPFALITWTMAGRFIISLPLACTALPILLPTLYLWLVDELALGRGTWSIENGTKLGQCLFGVLEIEEATFFLVTNTLIVFGLATFDQYLAVIYAFPHLFPEVPQSPTPLMLLQGRFTGKSKYNMKRIEGIDEAVSRLKAKSRSFYLASSAFTGRLRIDLVLLYSFCRMADDLIDNATTEQEIKTWVAKLIQYLDFHYVYNKGSGKIIHRLTVDRPRLAAFIEQEFPESARSALQLLPTLILPGEPLYLLIDGFRMDSQFNVESSDKFPIKTEDELIAYGSRVAGTVGELCVALIVHHCGDHLTPMQITDLLASSREMGIALQYVNIARDITTDAKISRVYLPTAWLNESGLTPKMVIENTFRPEIARLRERLLSKAFDMYKHARPVMQSIPDSARGPMIVAVENYMEIGRVLGERDFLEARDATRATVPKGRRMWVAAKALMSS
;
A
#
# COMPACT_ATOMS: atom_id res chain seq x y z
N MET A 1 -13.29 -7.81 46.15
CA MET A 1 -12.58 -6.54 45.95
C MET A 1 -13.35 -5.82 44.87
N ALA A 2 -13.80 -4.59 45.12
CA ALA A 2 -14.62 -3.89 44.14
C ALA A 2 -13.82 -3.61 42.85
N PHE A 3 -14.45 -3.83 41.69
CA PHE A 3 -13.97 -3.39 40.36
C PHE A 3 -12.92 -4.25 39.64
N ASP A 4 -12.79 -5.54 39.97
CA ASP A 4 -11.77 -6.40 39.35
C ASP A 4 -11.90 -6.48 37.80
N TYR A 5 -13.12 -6.43 37.24
CA TYR A 5 -13.30 -6.45 35.78
C TYR A 5 -12.73 -5.18 35.12
N ALA A 6 -13.03 -4.00 35.65
CA ALA A 6 -12.47 -2.76 35.11
C ALA A 6 -10.94 -2.69 35.25
N ILE A 7 -10.38 -3.30 36.30
CA ILE A 7 -8.93 -3.40 36.48
C ILE A 7 -8.30 -4.26 35.38
N VAL A 8 -8.98 -5.31 34.89
CA VAL A 8 -8.53 -6.10 33.73
C VAL A 8 -8.36 -5.18 32.50
N HIS A 9 -9.35 -4.34 32.21
CA HIS A 9 -9.24 -3.40 31.09
C HIS A 9 -8.11 -2.38 31.26
N LEU A 10 -8.01 -1.77 32.44
CA LEU A 10 -6.97 -0.78 32.73
C LEU A 10 -5.56 -1.35 32.64
N LYS A 11 -5.36 -2.62 32.99
CA LYS A 11 -4.05 -3.27 32.97
C LYS A 11 -3.70 -3.87 31.62
N PHE A 12 -4.67 -4.43 30.90
CA PHE A 12 -4.37 -5.30 29.76
C PHE A 12 -4.91 -4.76 28.43
N THR A 13 -6.19 -4.39 28.34
CA THR A 13 -6.77 -4.04 27.02
C THR A 13 -6.51 -2.58 26.64
N ILE A 14 -6.65 -1.63 27.57
CA ILE A 14 -6.43 -0.20 27.32
C ILE A 14 -4.96 0.09 26.97
N PRO A 15 -3.95 -0.42 27.71
CA PRO A 15 -2.55 -0.18 27.36
C PRO A 15 -2.18 -0.75 25.99
N LEU A 16 -2.66 -1.95 25.65
CA LEU A 16 -2.42 -2.55 24.33
C LEU A 16 -3.08 -1.71 23.23
N ALA A 17 -4.33 -1.29 23.42
CA ALA A 17 -5.03 -0.44 22.47
C ALA A 17 -4.27 0.87 22.26
N ALA A 18 -3.86 1.57 23.33
CA ALA A 18 -3.11 2.81 23.24
C ALA A 18 -1.76 2.63 22.51
N PHE A 19 -1.02 1.56 22.82
CA PHE A 19 0.22 1.23 22.13
C PHE A 19 0.02 0.98 20.63
N LEU A 20 -0.99 0.18 20.27
CA LEU A 20 -1.34 -0.06 18.86
C LEU A 20 -1.80 1.21 18.17
N THR A 21 -2.56 2.09 18.85
CA THR A 21 -2.96 3.38 18.30
C THR A 21 -1.75 4.23 17.96
N LEU A 22 -0.74 4.31 18.84
CA LEU A 22 0.50 5.06 18.59
C LEU A 22 1.25 4.53 17.36
N ILE A 23 1.34 3.21 17.21
CA ILE A 23 2.00 2.58 16.04
C ILE A 23 1.20 2.84 14.76
N CYS A 24 -0.12 2.71 14.81
CA CYS A 24 -1.01 2.86 13.66
C CYS A 24 -1.25 4.32 13.29
N TYR A 25 -1.10 5.27 14.21
CA TYR A 25 -1.46 6.68 14.04
C TYR A 25 -1.00 7.27 12.69
N PRO A 26 0.26 7.06 12.24
CA PRO A 26 0.74 7.68 11.00
C PRO A 26 0.15 7.05 9.71
N ILE A 27 -0.54 5.92 9.81
CA ILE A 27 -1.17 5.21 8.68
C ILE A 27 -2.70 5.16 8.80
N LEU A 28 -3.29 5.68 9.87
CA LEU A 28 -4.73 5.76 10.04
C LEU A 28 -5.33 6.81 9.09
N THR A 29 -6.47 6.46 8.50
CA THR A 29 -7.21 7.34 7.60
C THR A 29 -8.66 7.44 8.06
N ARG A 30 -9.42 8.41 7.54
CA ARG A 30 -10.85 8.55 7.83
C ARG A 30 -11.64 7.28 7.47
N ILE A 31 -11.22 6.55 6.44
CA ILE A 31 -11.83 5.27 6.05
C ILE A 31 -11.64 4.22 7.13
N HIS A 32 -10.43 4.13 7.72
CA HIS A 32 -10.19 3.18 8.81
C HIS A 32 -11.05 3.49 10.04
N LEU A 33 -11.19 4.78 10.40
CA LEU A 33 -12.07 5.19 11.49
C LEU A 33 -13.53 4.82 11.22
N PHE A 34 -13.98 5.01 9.98
CA PHE A 34 -15.32 4.59 9.56
C PHE A 34 -15.51 3.07 9.63
N GLN A 35 -14.56 2.28 9.14
CA GLN A 35 -14.60 0.80 9.20
C GLN A 35 -14.69 0.31 10.65
N ILE A 36 -13.82 0.82 11.53
CA ILE A 36 -13.79 0.47 12.95
C ILE A 36 -15.12 0.83 13.61
N THR A 37 -15.62 2.05 13.39
CA THR A 37 -16.88 2.51 13.99
C THR A 37 -18.06 1.67 13.50
N ALA A 38 -18.12 1.37 12.21
CA ALA A 38 -19.17 0.54 11.62
C ALA A 38 -19.16 -0.89 12.20
N LEU A 39 -17.97 -1.47 12.41
CA LEU A 39 -17.86 -2.79 13.02
C LEU A 39 -18.18 -2.80 14.51
N ILE A 40 -17.85 -1.74 15.26
CA ILE A 40 -18.27 -1.61 16.65
C ILE A 40 -19.81 -1.59 16.72
N ILE A 41 -20.46 -0.76 15.89
CA ILE A 41 -21.94 -0.71 15.82
C ILE A 41 -22.51 -2.10 15.47
N LEU A 42 -21.93 -2.78 14.48
CA LEU A 42 -22.35 -4.13 14.09
C LEU A 42 -22.18 -5.12 15.24
N ALA A 43 -21.05 -5.09 15.95
CA ALA A 43 -20.78 -5.94 17.10
C ALA A 43 -21.81 -5.73 18.21
N PHE A 44 -22.19 -4.48 18.52
CA PHE A 44 -23.29 -4.21 19.46
C PHE A 44 -24.61 -4.81 18.97
N THR A 45 -24.99 -4.56 17.71
CA THR A 45 -26.28 -5.06 17.19
C THR A 45 -26.36 -6.58 17.15
N ALA A 46 -25.24 -7.26 16.88
CA ALA A 46 -25.19 -8.72 16.76
C ALA A 46 -25.03 -9.43 18.11
N THR A 47 -24.29 -8.84 19.06
CA THR A 47 -23.88 -9.50 20.31
C THR A 47 -24.81 -9.17 21.47
N LEU A 48 -25.34 -7.94 21.54
CA LEU A 48 -26.16 -7.48 22.67
C LEU A 48 -27.39 -8.38 22.97
N PRO A 49 -28.16 -8.86 21.97
CA PRO A 49 -29.29 -9.75 22.26
C PRO A 49 -28.84 -11.14 22.75
N TRP A 50 -27.69 -11.62 22.25
CA TRP A 50 -27.14 -12.94 22.57
C TRP A 50 -26.55 -12.95 23.99
N ASP A 51 -25.74 -11.95 24.35
CA ASP A 51 -25.21 -11.77 25.71
C ASP A 51 -26.32 -11.62 26.75
N SER A 52 -27.33 -10.79 26.45
CA SER A 52 -28.48 -10.61 27.35
C SER A 52 -29.22 -11.92 27.57
N TYR A 53 -29.31 -12.78 26.55
CA TYR A 53 -29.88 -14.12 26.66
C TYR A 53 -29.03 -15.03 27.56
N LEU A 54 -27.71 -15.07 27.38
CA LEU A 54 -26.81 -15.90 28.21
C LEU A 54 -26.93 -15.57 29.69
N ILE A 55 -26.97 -14.27 30.02
CA ILE A 55 -27.10 -13.82 31.41
C ILE A 55 -28.50 -14.15 31.97
N LYS A 56 -29.56 -13.93 31.20
CA LYS A 56 -30.95 -14.23 31.64
C LYS A 56 -31.22 -15.72 31.82
N THR A 57 -30.53 -16.56 31.06
CA THR A 57 -30.64 -18.03 31.14
C THR A 57 -29.66 -18.66 32.12
N GLY A 58 -28.85 -17.85 32.80
CA GLY A 58 -27.91 -18.31 33.81
C GLY A 58 -26.71 -19.06 33.27
N VAL A 59 -26.39 -18.92 31.98
CA VAL A 59 -25.15 -19.47 31.40
C VAL A 59 -23.95 -18.66 31.88
N TRP A 60 -24.12 -17.33 31.94
CA TRP A 60 -23.14 -16.39 32.45
C TRP A 60 -23.60 -15.72 33.73
N THR A 61 -22.71 -15.67 34.72
CA THR A 61 -22.94 -14.98 35.99
C THR A 61 -21.78 -14.05 36.33
N TYR A 62 -22.14 -12.88 36.87
CA TYR A 62 -21.20 -11.84 37.28
C TYR A 62 -21.43 -11.54 38.76
N PRO A 63 -20.42 -11.76 39.63
CA PRO A 63 -20.52 -11.38 41.03
C PRO A 63 -20.73 -9.86 41.16
N PRO A 64 -21.73 -9.40 41.93
CA PRO A 64 -22.06 -7.98 42.03
C PRO A 64 -20.92 -7.14 42.62
N GLU A 65 -20.06 -7.75 43.42
CA GLU A 65 -18.87 -7.12 44.02
C GLU A 65 -17.71 -6.89 43.03
N VAL A 66 -17.77 -7.39 41.80
CA VAL A 66 -16.67 -7.29 40.82
C VAL A 66 -16.89 -6.20 39.77
N ILE A 67 -18.14 -5.74 39.59
CA ILE A 67 -18.54 -4.77 38.55
C ILE A 67 -18.72 -3.35 39.13
N ILE A 68 -18.43 -2.31 38.32
CA ILE A 68 -18.50 -0.89 38.71
C ILE A 68 -19.93 -0.35 38.74
N GLY A 69 -20.79 -0.77 37.81
CA GLY A 69 -21.94 0.06 37.43
C GLY A 69 -23.25 -0.68 37.09
N PRO A 70 -24.29 0.08 36.71
CA PRO A 70 -25.59 -0.47 36.37
C PRO A 70 -25.49 -1.33 35.10
N LYS A 71 -26.36 -2.34 35.02
CA LYS A 71 -26.42 -3.27 33.90
C LYS A 71 -27.33 -2.71 32.80
N TRP A 72 -26.93 -2.81 31.54
CA TRP A 72 -27.83 -2.55 30.40
C TRP A 72 -28.31 -3.88 29.82
N LEU A 73 -29.63 -4.10 29.84
CA LEU A 73 -30.24 -5.39 29.46
C LEU A 73 -29.67 -6.61 30.23
N GLY A 74 -29.12 -6.39 31.42
CA GLY A 74 -28.48 -7.43 32.24
C GLY A 74 -26.96 -7.55 32.05
N ILE A 75 -26.38 -6.84 31.08
CA ILE A 75 -24.96 -6.89 30.74
C ILE A 75 -24.20 -5.77 31.49
N PRO A 76 -23.07 -6.07 32.16
CA PRO A 76 -22.20 -5.06 32.78
C PRO A 76 -21.63 -4.08 31.74
N TYR A 77 -21.32 -2.83 32.14
CA TYR A 77 -20.72 -1.86 31.21
C TYR A 77 -19.32 -2.24 30.77
N GLU A 78 -18.59 -2.97 31.60
CA GLU A 78 -17.28 -3.51 31.30
C GLU A 78 -17.35 -4.48 30.11
N GLU A 79 -18.37 -5.33 30.06
CA GLU A 79 -18.60 -6.23 28.92
C GLU A 79 -18.97 -5.46 27.65
N LEU A 80 -19.79 -4.41 27.77
CA LEU A 80 -20.11 -3.54 26.64
C LEU A 80 -18.87 -2.77 26.15
N PHE A 81 -17.96 -2.42 27.05
CA PHE A 81 -16.66 -1.86 26.70
C PHE A 81 -15.74 -2.91 26.06
N PHE A 82 -15.84 -4.17 26.49
CA PHE A 82 -15.10 -5.28 25.89
C PHE A 82 -15.43 -5.41 24.38
N PHE A 83 -16.70 -5.28 23.99
CA PHE A 83 -17.10 -5.28 22.56
C PHE A 83 -16.35 -4.22 21.75
N VAL A 84 -16.21 -3.02 22.33
CA VAL A 84 -15.52 -1.89 21.70
C VAL A 84 -14.03 -2.16 21.61
N ILE A 85 -13.39 -2.50 22.73
CA ILE A 85 -11.93 -2.57 22.82
C ILE A 85 -11.37 -3.76 22.05
N GLN A 86 -12.06 -4.91 22.05
CA GLN A 86 -11.68 -6.05 21.23
C GLN A 86 -11.77 -5.70 19.74
N THR A 87 -12.91 -5.16 19.30
CA THR A 87 -13.11 -4.77 17.90
C THR A 87 -12.05 -3.76 17.46
N TYR A 88 -11.72 -2.80 18.33
CA TYR A 88 -10.69 -1.81 18.08
C TYR A 88 -9.28 -2.42 17.94
N ILE A 89 -8.83 -3.22 18.93
CA ILE A 89 -7.51 -3.86 18.94
C ILE A 89 -7.34 -4.75 17.69
N THR A 90 -8.31 -5.63 17.43
CA THR A 90 -8.26 -6.56 16.29
C THR A 90 -8.25 -5.79 14.97
N SER A 91 -8.99 -4.68 14.87
CA SER A 91 -8.96 -3.82 13.69
C SER A 91 -7.61 -3.13 13.47
N LEU A 92 -6.97 -2.62 14.54
CA LEU A 92 -5.64 -2.02 14.43
C LEU A 92 -4.58 -3.02 13.96
N ILE A 93 -4.61 -4.24 14.50
CA ILE A 93 -3.72 -5.32 14.05
C ILE A 93 -3.99 -5.64 12.57
N TYR A 94 -5.26 -5.79 12.17
CA TYR A 94 -5.63 -6.01 10.78
C TYR A 94 -5.08 -4.92 9.84
N ILE A 95 -5.24 -3.65 10.21
CA ILE A 95 -4.76 -2.50 9.43
C ILE A 95 -3.24 -2.55 9.26
N LEU A 96 -2.47 -2.88 10.31
CA LEU A 96 -1.00 -2.99 10.23
C LEU A 96 -0.55 -4.02 9.20
N PHE A 97 -1.18 -5.20 9.19
CA PHE A 97 -0.84 -6.26 8.26
C PHE A 97 -1.34 -6.00 6.83
N ASN A 98 -2.45 -5.28 6.66
CA ASN A 98 -3.07 -5.05 5.36
C ASN A 98 -2.64 -3.75 4.68
N LYS A 99 -2.13 -2.74 5.41
CA LYS A 99 -1.67 -1.47 4.84
C LYS A 99 -0.65 -1.63 3.70
N PRO A 100 0.34 -2.55 3.78
CA PRO A 100 1.28 -2.79 2.68
C PRO A 100 0.63 -3.29 1.39
N LEU A 101 -0.53 -3.94 1.47
CA LEU A 101 -1.17 -4.56 0.32
C LEU A 101 -1.86 -3.52 -0.57
N LEU A 102 -1.82 -3.78 -1.87
CA LEU A 102 -2.71 -3.12 -2.81
C LEU A 102 -3.88 -4.07 -3.10
N HIS A 103 -4.96 -3.97 -2.33
CA HIS A 103 -6.08 -4.91 -2.34
C HIS A 103 -6.69 -5.17 -3.72
N ALA A 104 -6.67 -4.17 -4.62
CA ALA A 104 -7.17 -4.29 -5.99
C ALA A 104 -6.61 -5.52 -6.74
N LYS A 105 -5.34 -5.88 -6.53
CA LYS A 105 -4.69 -7.01 -7.21
C LYS A 105 -5.24 -8.39 -6.79
N TYR A 106 -5.91 -8.46 -5.65
CA TYR A 106 -6.50 -9.68 -5.09
C TYR A 106 -7.97 -9.87 -5.47
N LEU A 107 -8.55 -8.97 -6.27
CA LEU A 107 -9.87 -9.18 -6.84
C LEU A 107 -9.85 -10.35 -7.83
N ARG A 108 -10.91 -11.15 -7.81
CA ARG A 108 -11.12 -12.32 -8.69
C ARG A 108 -12.55 -12.32 -9.24
N SER A 109 -12.72 -12.57 -10.53
CA SER A 109 -14.05 -12.70 -11.16
C SER A 109 -14.65 -14.09 -10.94
N GLN A 110 -15.86 -14.33 -11.48
CA GLN A 110 -16.45 -15.67 -11.55
C GLN A 110 -15.83 -16.57 -12.63
N ARG A 111 -15.28 -15.99 -13.70
CA ARG A 111 -14.77 -16.76 -14.84
C ARG A 111 -13.28 -17.14 -14.71
N ASN A 112 -12.50 -16.39 -13.94
CA ASN A 112 -11.03 -16.55 -13.86
C ASN A 112 -10.55 -16.92 -12.44
N ALA A 113 -11.42 -17.45 -11.58
CA ALA A 113 -10.97 -17.93 -10.28
C ALA A 113 -10.39 -19.34 -10.43
N GLU A 114 -9.15 -19.54 -9.95
CA GLU A 114 -8.53 -20.85 -9.87
C GLU A 114 -9.49 -21.86 -9.21
N PRO A 115 -9.59 -23.11 -9.72
CA PRO A 115 -10.54 -24.10 -9.21
C PRO A 115 -10.43 -24.31 -7.70
N TRP A 116 -9.21 -24.30 -7.15
CA TRP A 116 -8.96 -24.47 -5.71
C TRP A 116 -9.59 -23.35 -4.87
N ILE A 117 -9.63 -22.10 -5.36
CA ILE A 117 -10.28 -20.97 -4.64
C ILE A 117 -11.79 -21.18 -4.60
N VAL A 118 -12.36 -21.67 -5.70
CA VAL A 118 -13.81 -21.95 -5.78
C VAL A 118 -14.18 -23.07 -4.81
N TRP A 119 -13.45 -24.19 -4.85
CA TRP A 119 -13.68 -25.32 -3.95
C TRP A 119 -13.42 -24.96 -2.48
N THR A 120 -12.36 -24.21 -2.16
CA THR A 120 -12.09 -23.76 -0.80
C THR A 120 -13.21 -22.86 -0.27
N LYS A 121 -13.73 -21.96 -1.12
CA LYS A 121 -14.89 -21.15 -0.74
C LYS A 121 -16.11 -22.03 -0.45
N LEU A 122 -16.45 -22.97 -1.34
CA LEU A 122 -17.60 -23.87 -1.16
C LEU A 122 -17.44 -24.75 0.08
N ALA A 123 -16.25 -25.32 0.30
CA ALA A 123 -15.92 -26.10 1.47
C ALA A 123 -16.08 -25.28 2.76
N GLY A 124 -15.60 -24.02 2.78
CA GLY A 124 -15.83 -23.12 3.90
C GLY A 124 -17.31 -22.80 4.13
N GLN A 125 -18.12 -22.66 3.08
CA GLN A 125 -19.58 -22.47 3.23
C GLN A 125 -20.26 -23.70 3.82
N ALA A 126 -19.92 -24.89 3.32
CA ALA A 126 -20.44 -26.15 3.83
C ALA A 126 -20.02 -26.40 5.29
N PHE A 127 -18.75 -26.11 5.62
CA PHE A 127 -18.22 -26.22 6.98
C PHE A 127 -18.97 -25.29 7.95
N LEU A 128 -19.10 -24.00 7.62
CA LEU A 128 -19.80 -23.03 8.47
C LEU A 128 -21.28 -23.38 8.67
N LEU A 129 -21.94 -23.92 7.64
CA LEU A 129 -23.30 -24.43 7.75
C LEU A 129 -23.37 -25.65 8.68
N ALA A 130 -22.47 -26.61 8.52
CA ALA A 130 -22.41 -27.80 9.35
C ALA A 130 -22.17 -27.45 10.83
N VAL A 131 -21.24 -26.52 11.10
CA VAL A 131 -20.97 -26.02 12.46
C VAL A 131 -22.19 -25.32 13.05
N THR A 132 -22.93 -24.54 12.25
CA THR A 132 -24.19 -23.90 12.69
C THR A 132 -25.23 -24.93 13.10
N LEU A 133 -25.44 -25.96 12.26
CA LEU A 133 -26.39 -27.04 12.52
C LEU A 133 -25.99 -27.86 13.75
N PHE A 134 -24.69 -28.11 13.92
CA PHE A 134 -24.15 -28.76 15.11
C PHE A 134 -24.37 -27.91 16.38
N GLY A 135 -24.18 -26.59 16.29
CA GLY A 135 -24.52 -25.67 17.38
C GLY A 135 -26.00 -25.74 17.77
N ALA A 136 -26.90 -25.72 16.78
CA ALA A 136 -28.34 -25.87 17.02
C ALA A 136 -28.69 -27.23 17.66
N TYR A 137 -28.01 -28.31 17.26
CA TYR A 137 -28.14 -29.61 17.91
C TYR A 137 -27.69 -29.57 19.37
N CYS A 138 -26.53 -28.95 19.68
CA CYS A 138 -26.03 -28.81 21.04
C CYS A 138 -27.01 -28.01 21.93
N VAL A 139 -27.54 -26.89 21.42
CA VAL A 139 -28.56 -26.10 22.14
C VAL A 139 -29.82 -26.93 22.42
N LYS A 140 -30.23 -27.78 21.46
CA LYS A 140 -31.39 -28.68 21.65
C LYS A 140 -31.12 -29.78 22.68
N VAL A 141 -29.90 -30.33 22.72
CA VAL A 141 -29.51 -31.35 23.71
C VAL A 141 -29.50 -30.75 25.12
N GLY A 142 -29.02 -29.51 25.26
CA GLY A 142 -28.93 -28.84 26.55
C GLY A 142 -27.80 -29.37 27.43
N GLY A 143 -27.80 -28.96 28.71
CA GLY A 143 -26.78 -29.39 29.68
C GLY A 143 -25.39 -28.85 29.35
N GLU A 144 -24.37 -29.68 29.52
CA GLU A 144 -22.95 -29.29 29.41
C GLU A 144 -22.54 -28.74 28.03
N VAL A 145 -23.32 -29.02 26.98
CA VAL A 145 -23.05 -28.53 25.62
C VAL A 145 -23.80 -27.23 25.29
N THR A 146 -24.56 -26.66 26.23
CA THR A 146 -25.39 -25.48 25.97
C THR A 146 -24.55 -24.28 25.58
N TYR A 147 -23.48 -23.95 26.32
CA TYR A 147 -22.73 -22.73 26.05
C TYR A 147 -21.99 -22.78 24.71
N ILE A 148 -21.25 -23.87 24.44
CA ILE A 148 -20.60 -24.06 23.13
C ILE A 148 -21.64 -24.07 22.00
N GLY A 149 -22.80 -24.69 22.21
CA GLY A 149 -23.90 -24.68 21.26
C GLY A 149 -24.39 -23.27 20.92
N LEU A 150 -24.52 -22.41 21.92
CA LEU A 150 -24.94 -21.01 21.76
C LEU A 150 -23.90 -20.18 20.99
N ILE A 151 -22.60 -20.42 21.18
CA ILE A 151 -21.54 -19.80 20.36
C ILE A 151 -21.67 -20.24 18.90
N LEU A 152 -21.77 -21.56 18.67
CA LEU A 152 -21.77 -22.15 17.33
C LEU A 152 -23.05 -21.90 16.52
N VAL A 153 -24.19 -21.65 17.17
CA VAL A 153 -25.42 -21.27 16.45
C VAL A 153 -25.47 -19.77 16.13
N TRP A 154 -24.75 -18.93 16.88
CA TRP A 154 -24.77 -17.47 16.72
C TRP A 154 -23.73 -16.95 15.74
N ALA A 155 -22.46 -17.26 15.95
CA ALA A 155 -21.38 -16.63 15.20
C ALA A 155 -21.13 -17.20 13.78
N PRO A 156 -21.11 -18.53 13.56
CA PRO A 156 -20.91 -19.12 12.24
C PRO A 156 -21.88 -18.63 11.13
N PRO A 157 -23.16 -18.29 11.39
CA PRO A 157 -24.01 -17.61 10.42
C PRO A 157 -23.45 -16.26 9.91
N PHE A 158 -22.92 -15.42 10.78
CA PHE A 158 -22.27 -14.16 10.37
C PHE A 158 -20.99 -14.41 9.57
N ALA A 159 -20.19 -15.40 10.00
CA ALA A 159 -19.02 -15.85 9.25
C ALA A 159 -19.43 -16.40 7.87
N LEU A 160 -20.54 -17.13 7.76
CA LEU A 160 -21.04 -17.68 6.51
C LEU A 160 -21.47 -16.57 5.54
N ILE A 161 -22.14 -15.53 6.03
CA ILE A 161 -22.52 -14.36 5.22
C ILE A 161 -21.28 -13.67 4.67
N THR A 162 -20.33 -13.31 5.54
CA THR A 162 -19.10 -12.60 5.15
C THR A 162 -18.22 -13.48 4.25
N TRP A 163 -18.07 -14.76 4.54
CA TRP A 163 -17.35 -15.73 3.70
C TRP A 163 -18.03 -15.93 2.33
N THR A 164 -19.36 -15.91 2.28
CA THR A 164 -20.09 -15.97 1.01
C THR A 164 -19.84 -14.74 0.15
N MET A 165 -19.80 -13.56 0.77
CA MET A 165 -19.54 -12.28 0.10
C MET A 165 -18.08 -12.13 -0.35
N ALA A 166 -17.15 -12.43 0.56
CA ALA A 166 -15.74 -12.08 0.46
C ALA A 166 -14.74 -13.24 0.50
N GLY A 167 -15.20 -14.49 0.60
CA GLY A 167 -14.33 -15.66 0.75
C GLY A 167 -13.26 -15.79 -0.34
N ARG A 168 -13.58 -15.49 -1.62
CA ARG A 168 -12.56 -15.51 -2.68
C ARG A 168 -11.46 -14.48 -2.48
N PHE A 169 -11.83 -13.31 -1.98
CA PHE A 169 -10.88 -12.24 -1.68
C PHE A 169 -10.04 -12.61 -0.47
N ILE A 170 -10.66 -13.06 0.62
CA ILE A 170 -9.99 -13.55 1.84
C ILE A 170 -8.97 -14.65 1.51
N ILE A 171 -9.36 -15.64 0.69
CA ILE A 171 -8.49 -16.74 0.25
C ILE A 171 -7.34 -16.24 -0.64
N SER A 172 -7.55 -15.17 -1.42
CA SER A 172 -6.53 -14.61 -2.30
C SER A 172 -5.50 -13.76 -1.56
N LEU A 173 -5.84 -13.24 -0.37
CA LEU A 173 -4.90 -12.48 0.46
C LEU A 173 -3.77 -13.38 0.98
N PRO A 174 -2.57 -12.83 1.22
CA PRO A 174 -1.53 -13.57 1.92
C PRO A 174 -2.04 -14.03 3.30
N LEU A 175 -1.82 -15.31 3.64
CA LEU A 175 -2.35 -15.91 4.86
C LEU A 175 -2.02 -15.11 6.13
N ALA A 176 -0.82 -14.53 6.21
CA ALA A 176 -0.41 -13.70 7.34
C ALA A 176 -1.33 -12.48 7.55
N CYS A 177 -1.97 -11.95 6.50
CA CYS A 177 -2.82 -10.77 6.56
C CYS A 177 -4.25 -11.05 7.06
N THR A 178 -4.60 -12.34 7.21
CA THR A 178 -5.88 -12.79 7.76
C THR A 178 -5.66 -13.60 9.03
N ALA A 179 -4.73 -14.55 9.02
CA ALA A 179 -4.44 -15.41 10.17
C ALA A 179 -3.83 -14.64 11.35
N LEU A 180 -2.82 -13.78 11.16
CA LEU A 180 -2.19 -13.08 12.29
C LEU A 180 -3.13 -12.06 12.96
N PRO A 181 -3.94 -11.28 12.21
CA PRO A 181 -4.98 -10.45 12.83
C PRO A 181 -6.05 -11.22 13.59
N ILE A 182 -6.26 -12.52 13.32
CA ILE A 182 -7.13 -13.38 14.12
C ILE A 182 -6.36 -13.91 15.33
N LEU A 183 -5.22 -14.55 15.10
CA LEU A 183 -4.49 -15.31 16.11
C LEU A 183 -3.85 -14.42 17.18
N LEU A 184 -3.24 -13.29 16.82
CA LEU A 184 -2.54 -12.44 17.79
C LEU A 184 -3.48 -11.87 18.88
N PRO A 185 -4.61 -11.22 18.54
CA PRO A 185 -5.53 -10.76 19.58
C PRO A 185 -6.21 -11.94 20.30
N THR A 186 -6.47 -13.06 19.62
CA THR A 186 -7.05 -14.25 20.25
C THR A 186 -6.13 -14.82 21.33
N LEU A 187 -4.86 -15.07 21.01
CA LEU A 187 -3.87 -15.57 21.95
C LEU A 187 -3.62 -14.58 23.10
N TYR A 188 -3.61 -13.28 22.80
CA TYR A 188 -3.51 -12.26 23.84
C TYR A 188 -4.70 -12.31 24.80
N LEU A 189 -5.92 -12.38 24.27
CA LEU A 189 -7.13 -12.44 25.08
C LEU A 189 -7.22 -13.74 25.88
N TRP A 190 -6.81 -14.88 25.33
CA TRP A 190 -6.70 -16.13 26.10
C TRP A 190 -5.81 -15.99 27.33
N LEU A 191 -4.67 -15.28 27.22
CA LEU A 191 -3.79 -15.03 28.36
C LEU A 191 -4.40 -14.07 29.38
N VAL A 192 -5.10 -13.03 28.91
CA VAL A 192 -5.80 -12.07 29.79
C VAL A 192 -6.93 -12.75 30.53
N ASP A 193 -7.66 -13.62 29.84
CA ASP A 193 -8.82 -14.34 30.33
C ASP A 193 -8.46 -15.38 31.39
N GLU A 194 -7.42 -16.17 31.14
CA GLU A 194 -6.82 -17.08 32.13
C GLU A 194 -6.52 -16.36 33.46
N LEU A 195 -5.98 -15.13 33.38
CA LEU A 195 -5.68 -14.32 34.56
C LEU A 195 -6.93 -13.73 35.22
N ALA A 196 -8.01 -13.53 34.48
CA ALA A 196 -9.28 -12.97 34.96
C ALA A 196 -10.19 -14.05 35.59
N LEU A 197 -10.32 -15.20 34.94
CA LEU A 197 -11.03 -16.39 35.44
C LEU A 197 -10.37 -16.92 36.71
N GLY A 198 -9.04 -16.96 36.76
CA GLY A 198 -8.29 -17.34 37.97
C GLY A 198 -8.55 -16.44 39.19
N ARG A 199 -9.18 -15.27 38.99
CA ARG A 199 -9.57 -14.32 40.04
C ARG A 199 -11.08 -14.29 40.32
N GLY A 200 -11.87 -15.10 39.62
CA GLY A 200 -13.33 -15.15 39.78
C GLY A 200 -14.05 -13.90 39.25
N THR A 201 -13.50 -13.26 38.20
CA THR A 201 -14.04 -12.00 37.67
C THR A 201 -15.44 -12.20 37.06
N TRP A 202 -15.66 -13.35 36.44
CA TRP A 202 -16.94 -13.90 36.05
C TRP A 202 -16.84 -15.43 36.05
N SER A 203 -17.97 -16.11 35.96
CA SER A 203 -18.02 -17.58 35.92
C SER A 203 -19.06 -18.10 34.93
N ILE A 204 -18.73 -19.20 34.28
CA ILE A 204 -19.67 -19.99 33.49
C ILE A 204 -20.30 -21.03 34.40
N GLU A 205 -21.63 -21.08 34.39
CA GLU A 205 -22.41 -21.91 35.32
C GLU A 205 -22.17 -23.40 35.11
N ASN A 206 -21.97 -24.12 36.22
CA ASN A 206 -21.72 -25.55 36.17
C ASN A 206 -22.94 -26.30 35.61
N GLY A 207 -22.70 -27.26 34.73
CA GLY A 207 -23.76 -27.99 34.01
C GLY A 207 -24.24 -27.31 32.73
N THR A 208 -23.68 -26.15 32.35
CA THR A 208 -23.89 -25.52 31.03
C THR A 208 -22.66 -25.54 30.11
N LYS A 209 -21.53 -26.01 30.65
CA LYS A 209 -20.21 -26.08 30.03
C LYS A 209 -19.64 -27.50 30.03
N LEU A 210 -18.71 -27.77 29.12
CA LEU A 210 -18.03 -29.05 28.90
C LEU A 210 -17.07 -29.43 30.03
N GLY A 211 -16.65 -28.45 30.85
CA GLY A 211 -15.67 -28.66 31.92
C GLY A 211 -14.24 -28.93 31.43
N GLN A 212 -13.95 -28.66 30.15
CA GLN A 212 -12.61 -28.82 29.57
C GLN A 212 -11.89 -27.48 29.51
N CYS A 213 -10.66 -27.43 30.02
CA CYS A 213 -9.79 -26.26 29.94
C CYS A 213 -8.74 -26.45 28.84
N LEU A 214 -8.47 -25.41 28.05
CA LEU A 214 -7.43 -25.42 27.03
C LEU A 214 -6.03 -25.44 27.66
N PHE A 215 -5.82 -24.58 28.67
CA PHE A 215 -4.67 -24.60 29.57
C PHE A 215 -5.05 -23.85 30.85
N GLY A 216 -4.50 -24.27 31.99
CA GLY A 216 -4.79 -23.62 33.27
C GLY A 216 -6.28 -23.69 33.63
N VAL A 217 -6.94 -22.53 33.74
CA VAL A 217 -8.37 -22.39 34.04
C VAL A 217 -9.21 -21.90 32.85
N LEU A 218 -8.59 -21.62 31.70
CA LEU A 218 -9.26 -21.13 30.49
C LEU A 218 -10.12 -22.22 29.86
N GLU A 219 -11.42 -22.05 29.95
CA GLU A 219 -12.42 -22.97 29.39
C GLU A 219 -12.38 -22.96 27.86
N ILE A 220 -12.62 -24.13 27.23
CA ILE A 220 -12.54 -24.28 25.77
C ILE A 220 -13.60 -23.41 25.05
N GLU A 221 -14.73 -23.16 25.70
CA GLU A 221 -15.79 -22.31 25.20
C GLU A 221 -15.36 -20.85 25.09
N GLU A 222 -14.72 -20.29 26.12
CA GLU A 222 -14.15 -18.93 26.09
C GLU A 222 -13.03 -18.84 25.05
N ALA A 223 -12.16 -19.83 25.00
CA ALA A 223 -11.12 -19.90 23.97
C ALA A 223 -11.72 -19.85 22.55
N THR A 224 -12.81 -20.59 22.35
CA THR A 224 -13.58 -20.61 21.09
C THR A 224 -14.27 -19.28 20.83
N PHE A 225 -14.86 -18.66 21.84
CA PHE A 225 -15.53 -17.36 21.74
C PHE A 225 -14.56 -16.29 21.23
N PHE A 226 -13.36 -16.14 21.83
CA PHE A 226 -12.38 -15.15 21.37
C PHE A 226 -11.88 -15.43 19.94
N LEU A 227 -11.65 -16.71 19.60
CA LEU A 227 -11.21 -17.07 18.25
C LEU A 227 -12.25 -16.71 17.20
N VAL A 228 -13.51 -17.05 17.46
CA VAL A 228 -14.60 -16.85 16.51
C VAL A 228 -14.96 -15.37 16.39
N THR A 229 -15.02 -14.62 17.50
CA THR A 229 -15.30 -13.17 17.47
C THR A 229 -14.20 -12.38 16.73
N ASN A 230 -12.92 -12.70 16.95
CA ASN A 230 -11.82 -12.11 16.18
C ASN A 230 -11.87 -12.50 14.70
N THR A 231 -12.30 -13.73 14.38
CA THR A 231 -12.55 -14.15 12.99
C THR A 231 -13.65 -13.31 12.34
N LEU A 232 -14.76 -13.05 13.04
CA LEU A 232 -15.85 -12.21 12.54
C LEU A 232 -15.38 -10.77 12.24
N ILE A 233 -14.60 -10.18 13.15
CA ILE A 233 -14.05 -8.82 12.96
C ILE A 233 -13.16 -8.79 11.70
N VAL A 234 -12.24 -9.74 11.56
CA VAL A 234 -11.32 -9.80 10.41
C VAL A 234 -12.07 -10.07 9.10
N PHE A 235 -13.08 -10.95 9.09
CA PHE A 235 -13.91 -11.18 7.91
C PHE A 235 -14.74 -9.95 7.54
N GLY A 236 -15.25 -9.21 8.55
CA GLY A 236 -15.91 -7.92 8.36
C GLY A 236 -15.00 -6.90 7.69
N LEU A 237 -13.78 -6.71 8.21
CA LEU A 237 -12.79 -5.79 7.64
C LEU A 237 -12.40 -6.18 6.20
N ALA A 238 -12.10 -7.47 5.96
CA ALA A 238 -11.78 -7.96 4.62
C ALA A 238 -12.93 -7.77 3.63
N THR A 239 -14.17 -7.82 4.12
CA THR A 239 -15.36 -7.54 3.32
C THR A 239 -15.43 -6.07 2.91
N PHE A 240 -15.15 -5.14 3.84
CA PHE A 240 -15.02 -3.71 3.51
C PHE A 240 -13.90 -3.45 2.50
N ASP A 241 -12.72 -4.03 2.72
CA ASP A 241 -11.56 -3.84 1.85
C ASP A 241 -11.81 -4.38 0.43
N GLN A 242 -12.56 -5.47 0.29
CA GLN A 242 -13.00 -5.93 -1.03
C GLN A 242 -13.85 -4.87 -1.75
N TYR A 243 -14.79 -4.23 -1.05
CA TYR A 243 -15.69 -3.26 -1.68
C TYR A 243 -14.93 -2.00 -2.08
N LEU A 244 -14.04 -1.52 -1.21
CA LEU A 244 -13.11 -0.44 -1.52
C LEU A 244 -12.22 -0.78 -2.72
N ALA A 245 -11.66 -2.00 -2.76
CA ALA A 245 -10.86 -2.45 -3.87
C ALA A 245 -11.64 -2.41 -5.20
N VAL A 246 -12.91 -2.81 -5.21
CA VAL A 246 -13.79 -2.73 -6.39
C VAL A 246 -13.99 -1.27 -6.82
N ILE A 247 -14.30 -0.38 -5.88
CA ILE A 247 -14.50 1.06 -6.15
C ILE A 247 -13.24 1.69 -6.74
N TYR A 248 -12.07 1.39 -6.18
CA TYR A 248 -10.81 1.99 -6.64
C TYR A 248 -10.30 1.38 -7.95
N ALA A 249 -10.47 0.07 -8.16
CA ALA A 249 -9.89 -0.63 -9.30
C ALA A 249 -10.57 -0.31 -10.63
N PHE A 250 -11.84 0.10 -10.65
CA PHE A 250 -12.63 0.21 -11.88
C PHE A 250 -13.16 1.64 -12.16
N PRO A 251 -12.36 2.53 -12.76
CA PRO A 251 -12.79 3.87 -13.13
C PRO A 251 -14.01 3.91 -14.06
N HIS A 252 -14.22 2.90 -14.90
CA HIS A 252 -15.41 2.84 -15.77
C HIS A 252 -16.71 2.53 -15.03
N LEU A 253 -16.64 1.91 -13.85
CA LEU A 253 -17.80 1.64 -12.99
C LEU A 253 -17.99 2.74 -11.95
N PHE A 254 -16.88 3.32 -11.49
CA PHE A 254 -16.84 4.39 -10.51
C PHE A 254 -15.99 5.54 -11.07
N PRO A 255 -16.52 6.40 -11.95
CA PRO A 255 -15.74 7.48 -12.58
C PRO A 255 -15.15 8.43 -11.55
N GLU A 256 -15.98 8.88 -10.61
CA GLU A 256 -15.61 9.78 -9.54
C GLU A 256 -15.61 9.02 -8.22
N VAL A 257 -14.52 9.16 -7.47
CA VAL A 257 -14.39 8.56 -6.15
C VAL A 257 -13.84 9.61 -5.20
N PRO A 258 -14.62 10.07 -4.21
CA PRO A 258 -14.11 10.98 -3.20
C PRO A 258 -13.01 10.31 -2.38
N GLN A 259 -12.17 11.10 -1.72
CA GLN A 259 -11.09 10.58 -0.87
C GLN A 259 -11.58 9.57 0.18
N SER A 260 -12.82 9.74 0.66
CA SER A 260 -13.51 8.78 1.53
C SER A 260 -14.81 8.34 0.84
N PRO A 261 -14.88 7.11 0.29
CA PRO A 261 -16.10 6.59 -0.32
C PRO A 261 -17.28 6.62 0.64
N THR A 262 -18.47 6.98 0.12
CA THR A 262 -19.67 7.05 0.94
C THR A 262 -20.20 5.64 1.27
N PRO A 263 -21.02 5.49 2.34
CA PRO A 263 -21.68 4.21 2.62
C PRO A 263 -22.48 3.67 1.43
N LEU A 264 -23.12 4.57 0.66
CA LEU A 264 -23.83 4.18 -0.56
C LEU A 264 -22.89 3.60 -1.63
N MET A 265 -21.70 4.18 -1.80
CA MET A 265 -20.70 3.64 -2.73
C MET A 265 -20.20 2.27 -2.30
N LEU A 266 -20.05 2.01 -0.99
CA LEU A 266 -19.69 0.68 -0.49
C LEU A 266 -20.78 -0.36 -0.82
N LEU A 267 -22.05 0.01 -0.69
CA LEU A 267 -23.17 -0.83 -1.14
C LEU A 267 -23.14 -1.04 -2.66
N GLN A 268 -22.89 0.00 -3.45
CA GLN A 268 -22.72 -0.13 -4.90
C GLN A 268 -21.55 -1.06 -5.26
N GLY A 269 -20.42 -0.95 -4.56
CA GLY A 269 -19.26 -1.84 -4.70
C GLY A 269 -19.64 -3.30 -4.43
N ARG A 270 -20.46 -3.56 -3.40
CA ARG A 270 -20.98 -4.89 -3.10
C ARG A 270 -21.91 -5.45 -4.18
N PHE A 271 -22.83 -4.63 -4.69
CA PHE A 271 -23.82 -5.05 -5.69
C PHE A 271 -23.29 -5.00 -7.13
N THR A 272 -22.05 -4.55 -7.33
CA THR A 272 -21.38 -4.63 -8.61
C THR A 272 -21.12 -6.10 -8.98
N GLY A 273 -21.89 -6.60 -9.95
CA GLY A 273 -21.76 -7.96 -10.45
C GLY A 273 -20.33 -8.26 -10.90
N LYS A 274 -19.77 -9.38 -10.44
CA LYS A 274 -18.39 -9.80 -10.75
C LYS A 274 -18.13 -10.04 -12.24
N SER A 275 -19.18 -10.17 -13.06
CA SER A 275 -19.09 -10.22 -14.53
C SER A 275 -18.67 -8.89 -15.16
N LYS A 276 -18.85 -7.77 -14.46
CA LYS A 276 -18.43 -6.43 -14.90
C LYS A 276 -16.96 -6.15 -14.61
N TYR A 277 -16.25 -7.04 -13.92
CA TYR A 277 -14.84 -6.83 -13.59
C TYR A 277 -13.99 -7.01 -14.85
N ASN A 278 -13.29 -5.96 -15.26
CA ASN A 278 -12.25 -6.07 -16.27
C ASN A 278 -11.01 -6.73 -15.65
N MET A 279 -10.90 -8.06 -15.78
CA MET A 279 -9.80 -8.83 -15.20
C MET A 279 -8.44 -8.48 -15.81
N LYS A 280 -8.38 -8.08 -17.09
CA LYS A 280 -7.13 -7.60 -17.72
C LYS A 280 -6.56 -6.38 -16.98
N ARG A 281 -7.42 -5.52 -16.43
CA ARG A 281 -6.97 -4.39 -15.60
C ARG A 281 -6.40 -4.87 -14.25
N ILE A 282 -6.98 -5.89 -13.64
CA ILE A 282 -6.47 -6.44 -12.37
C ILE A 282 -5.11 -7.11 -12.60
N GLU A 283 -4.97 -7.88 -13.67
CA GLU A 283 -3.71 -8.49 -14.11
C GLU A 283 -2.65 -7.41 -14.37
N GLY A 284 -2.96 -6.37 -15.14
CA GLY A 284 -2.03 -5.27 -15.38
C GLY A 284 -1.66 -4.45 -14.13
N ILE A 285 -2.56 -4.33 -13.14
CA ILE A 285 -2.22 -3.75 -11.83
C ILE A 285 -1.23 -4.65 -11.09
N ASP A 286 -1.40 -5.97 -11.11
CA ASP A 286 -0.49 -6.91 -10.46
C ASP A 286 0.89 -6.93 -11.13
N GLU A 287 0.93 -6.85 -12.46
CA GLU A 287 2.17 -6.67 -13.23
C GLU A 287 2.88 -5.36 -12.87
N ALA A 288 2.14 -4.26 -12.74
CA ALA A 288 2.68 -2.96 -12.35
C ALA A 288 3.28 -2.99 -10.93
N VAL A 289 2.58 -3.62 -9.97
CA VAL A 289 3.09 -3.83 -8.62
C VAL A 289 4.34 -4.72 -8.63
N SER A 290 4.36 -5.77 -9.46
CA SER A 290 5.49 -6.69 -9.59
C SER A 290 6.72 -5.99 -10.17
N ARG A 291 6.53 -5.16 -11.21
CA ARG A 291 7.58 -4.32 -11.80
C ARG A 291 8.15 -3.33 -10.78
N LEU A 292 7.29 -2.66 -10.02
CA LEU A 292 7.71 -1.75 -8.95
C LEU A 292 8.54 -2.47 -7.87
N LYS A 293 8.03 -3.61 -7.37
CA LYS A 293 8.71 -4.41 -6.35
C LYS A 293 10.09 -4.90 -6.82
N ALA A 294 10.20 -5.31 -8.08
CA ALA A 294 11.43 -5.80 -8.66
C ALA A 294 12.47 -4.69 -8.89
N LYS A 295 12.03 -3.51 -9.33
CA LYS A 295 12.93 -2.44 -9.80
C LYS A 295 13.27 -1.39 -8.74
N SER A 296 12.42 -1.16 -7.73
CA SER A 296 12.73 -0.20 -6.66
C SER A 296 12.17 -0.61 -5.29
N ARG A 297 13.08 -1.01 -4.39
CA ARG A 297 12.74 -1.33 -2.99
C ARG A 297 12.26 -0.10 -2.21
N SER A 298 12.83 1.07 -2.48
CA SER A 298 12.47 2.32 -1.79
C SER A 298 11.09 2.82 -2.21
N PHE A 299 10.81 2.87 -3.52
CA PHE A 299 9.48 3.28 -4.00
C PHE A 299 8.41 2.23 -3.75
N TYR A 300 8.76 0.93 -3.76
CA TYR A 300 7.80 -0.11 -3.37
C TYR A 300 7.33 0.08 -1.92
N LEU A 301 8.26 0.33 -0.99
CA LEU A 301 7.90 0.64 0.39
C LEU A 301 7.07 1.93 0.47
N ALA A 302 7.52 3.01 -0.16
CA ALA A 302 6.80 4.28 -0.12
C ALA A 302 5.38 4.19 -0.70
N SER A 303 5.20 3.40 -1.76
CA SER A 303 3.87 3.17 -2.37
C SER A 303 2.85 2.62 -1.38
N SER A 304 3.29 1.86 -0.35
CA SER A 304 2.40 1.33 0.68
C SER A 304 1.79 2.39 1.59
N ALA A 305 2.44 3.55 1.72
CA ALA A 305 1.92 4.66 2.52
C ALA A 305 0.71 5.33 1.83
N PHE A 306 0.62 5.28 0.50
CA PHE A 306 -0.56 5.79 -0.23
C PHE A 306 -1.79 4.89 -0.05
N THR A 307 -2.97 5.40 -0.39
CA THR A 307 -4.25 4.67 -0.39
C THR A 307 -5.09 5.01 -1.61
N GLY A 308 -6.14 4.22 -1.85
CA GLY A 308 -7.17 4.55 -2.82
C GLY A 308 -6.70 4.56 -4.28
N ARG A 309 -7.40 5.34 -5.12
CA ARG A 309 -7.13 5.44 -6.56
C ARG A 309 -5.80 6.12 -6.87
N LEU A 310 -5.40 7.12 -6.08
CA LEU A 310 -4.09 7.77 -6.19
C LEU A 310 -2.94 6.74 -6.14
N ARG A 311 -2.99 5.79 -5.21
CA ARG A 311 -1.97 4.73 -5.12
C ARG A 311 -1.90 3.88 -6.39
N ILE A 312 -3.06 3.49 -6.94
CA ILE A 312 -3.12 2.69 -8.16
C ILE A 312 -2.50 3.48 -9.32
N ASP A 313 -2.91 4.73 -9.51
CA ASP A 313 -2.45 5.55 -10.63
C ASP A 313 -0.96 5.89 -10.54
N LEU A 314 -0.41 6.12 -9.34
CA LEU A 314 1.04 6.28 -9.12
C LEU A 314 1.82 5.00 -9.46
N VAL A 315 1.30 3.82 -9.10
CA VAL A 315 1.92 2.54 -9.44
C VAL A 315 1.88 2.30 -10.96
N LEU A 316 0.78 2.66 -11.63
CA LEU A 316 0.65 2.57 -13.08
C LEU A 316 1.58 3.55 -13.81
N LEU A 317 1.71 4.78 -13.30
CA LEU A 317 2.66 5.78 -13.79
C LEU A 317 4.10 5.27 -13.68
N TYR A 318 4.51 4.81 -12.49
CA TYR A 318 5.84 4.21 -12.30
C TYR A 318 6.08 3.06 -13.27
N SER A 319 5.06 2.21 -13.43
CA SER A 319 5.11 1.04 -14.30
C SER A 319 5.33 1.41 -15.77
N PHE A 320 4.68 2.48 -16.26
CA PHE A 320 4.93 3.05 -17.58
C PHE A 320 6.33 3.65 -17.70
N CYS A 321 6.75 4.52 -16.77
CA CYS A 321 8.07 5.14 -16.81
C CYS A 321 9.17 4.09 -16.86
N ARG A 322 9.08 3.06 -16.00
CA ARG A 322 10.09 1.99 -15.96
C ARG A 322 10.06 1.09 -17.19
N MET A 323 8.87 0.85 -17.76
CA MET A 323 8.74 0.09 -19.00
C MET A 323 9.36 0.83 -20.19
N ALA A 324 9.09 2.13 -20.33
CA ALA A 324 9.65 2.95 -21.40
C ALA A 324 11.18 3.04 -21.29
N ASP A 325 11.68 3.24 -20.08
CA ASP A 325 13.11 3.20 -19.72
C ASP A 325 13.75 1.84 -20.08
N ASP A 326 13.13 0.73 -19.66
CA ASP A 326 13.61 -0.63 -19.98
C ASP A 326 13.61 -0.91 -21.51
N LEU A 327 12.66 -0.40 -22.30
CA LEU A 327 12.67 -0.57 -23.77
C LEU A 327 13.88 0.10 -24.41
N ILE A 328 14.32 1.23 -23.87
CA ILE A 328 15.44 2.02 -24.41
C ILE A 328 16.77 1.49 -23.88
N ASP A 329 16.84 1.14 -22.59
CA ASP A 329 18.04 0.59 -21.96
C ASP A 329 18.44 -0.79 -22.48
N ASN A 330 17.47 -1.63 -22.84
CA ASN A 330 17.73 -2.96 -23.37
C ASN A 330 17.97 -2.99 -24.89
N ALA A 331 17.81 -1.84 -25.58
CA ALA A 331 18.07 -1.75 -27.00
C ALA A 331 19.57 -1.87 -27.29
N THR A 332 19.92 -2.63 -28.31
CA THR A 332 21.31 -2.97 -28.65
C THR A 332 21.93 -2.00 -29.66
N THR A 333 21.10 -1.31 -30.43
CA THR A 333 21.54 -0.41 -31.50
C THR A 333 20.87 0.95 -31.40
N GLU A 334 21.54 1.99 -31.90
CA GLU A 334 20.98 3.35 -31.97
C GLU A 334 19.68 3.39 -32.81
N GLN A 335 19.59 2.55 -33.84
CA GLN A 335 18.40 2.45 -34.68
C GLN A 335 17.20 1.84 -33.93
N GLU A 336 17.44 0.85 -33.09
CA GLU A 336 16.42 0.26 -32.22
C GLU A 336 15.89 1.29 -31.20
N ILE A 337 16.78 2.07 -30.59
CA ILE A 337 16.37 3.16 -29.68
C ILE A 337 15.50 4.19 -30.42
N LYS A 338 15.92 4.65 -31.60
CA LYS A 338 15.13 5.56 -32.43
C LYS A 338 13.74 5.00 -32.75
N THR A 339 13.66 3.68 -32.98
CA THR A 339 12.40 2.98 -33.24
C THR A 339 11.50 2.98 -32.01
N TRP A 340 12.03 2.63 -30.83
CA TRP A 340 11.23 2.66 -29.59
C TRP A 340 10.76 4.05 -29.21
N VAL A 341 11.64 5.05 -29.34
CA VAL A 341 11.28 6.47 -29.15
C VAL A 341 10.15 6.88 -30.09
N ALA A 342 10.24 6.54 -31.38
CA ALA A 342 9.20 6.86 -32.35
C ALA A 342 7.87 6.18 -32.02
N LYS A 343 7.90 4.90 -31.62
CA LYS A 343 6.70 4.14 -31.21
C LYS A 343 6.06 4.72 -29.95
N LEU A 344 6.85 5.13 -28.95
CA LEU A 344 6.36 5.76 -27.73
C LEU A 344 5.74 7.15 -28.01
N ILE A 345 6.36 7.93 -28.89
CA ILE A 345 5.79 9.21 -29.35
C ILE A 345 4.47 8.97 -30.07
N GLN A 346 4.42 8.02 -30.99
CA GLN A 346 3.19 7.68 -31.71
C GLN A 346 2.09 7.19 -30.77
N TYR A 347 2.44 6.43 -29.72
CA TYR A 347 1.51 6.07 -28.65
C TYR A 347 0.94 7.32 -27.96
N LEU A 348 1.77 8.30 -27.60
CA LEU A 348 1.29 9.55 -27.00
C LEU A 348 0.42 10.38 -27.96
N ASP A 349 0.72 10.34 -29.26
CA ASP A 349 -0.04 11.05 -30.30
C ASP A 349 -1.47 10.50 -30.47
N PHE A 350 -1.76 9.28 -30.01
CA PHE A 350 -3.15 8.80 -29.88
C PHE A 350 -3.94 9.51 -28.76
N HIS A 351 -3.24 10.12 -27.81
CA HIS A 351 -3.83 10.75 -26.62
C HIS A 351 -3.76 12.29 -26.66
N TYR A 352 -2.74 12.87 -27.29
CA TYR A 352 -2.42 14.29 -27.20
C TYR A 352 -2.06 14.89 -28.57
N VAL A 353 -2.32 16.18 -28.75
CA VAL A 353 -1.73 16.99 -29.83
C VAL A 353 -0.63 17.86 -29.28
N TYR A 354 0.61 17.55 -29.65
CA TYR A 354 1.81 18.25 -29.20
C TYR A 354 2.43 19.09 -30.32
N ASN A 355 2.62 20.40 -30.06
CA ASN A 355 3.33 21.26 -30.99
C ASN A 355 4.82 21.32 -30.63
N LYS A 356 5.65 20.65 -31.43
CA LYS A 356 7.11 20.64 -31.26
C LYS A 356 7.76 22.03 -31.39
N GLY A 357 7.16 22.95 -32.15
CA GLY A 357 7.72 24.29 -32.39
C GLY A 357 7.52 25.27 -31.23
N SER A 358 6.44 25.12 -30.46
CA SER A 358 6.17 25.93 -29.26
C SER A 358 6.45 25.20 -27.95
N GLY A 359 6.73 23.89 -28.00
CA GLY A 359 6.95 23.04 -26.83
C GLY A 359 5.69 22.81 -25.98
N LYS A 360 4.49 23.16 -26.49
CA LYS A 360 3.24 23.12 -25.72
C LYS A 360 2.23 22.15 -26.33
N ILE A 361 1.48 21.48 -25.45
CA ILE A 361 0.28 20.75 -25.85
C ILE A 361 -0.82 21.73 -26.24
N ILE A 362 -1.45 21.47 -27.38
CA ILE A 362 -2.56 22.28 -27.89
C ILE A 362 -3.90 21.76 -27.34
N HIS A 363 -4.11 20.44 -27.34
CA HIS A 363 -5.33 19.82 -26.80
C HIS A 363 -5.17 18.30 -26.60
N ARG A 364 -6.02 17.71 -25.74
CA ARG A 364 -6.16 16.25 -25.58
C ARG A 364 -7.16 15.72 -26.61
N LEU A 365 -6.91 14.52 -27.16
CA LEU A 365 -7.76 13.90 -28.17
C LEU A 365 -8.77 12.91 -27.57
N THR A 366 -9.88 12.73 -28.28
CA THR A 366 -10.76 11.57 -28.08
C THR A 366 -10.06 10.33 -28.61
N VAL A 367 -9.79 9.37 -27.73
CA VAL A 367 -8.99 8.18 -28.06
C VAL A 367 -9.84 7.15 -28.82
N ASP A 368 -9.40 6.79 -30.03
CA ASP A 368 -9.87 5.61 -30.75
C ASP A 368 -9.30 4.34 -30.09
N ARG A 369 -10.06 3.78 -29.12
CA ARG A 369 -9.61 2.67 -28.28
C ARG A 369 -9.30 1.39 -29.08
N PRO A 370 -10.13 0.95 -30.05
CA PRO A 370 -9.79 -0.20 -30.89
C PRO A 370 -8.48 -0.03 -31.65
N ARG A 371 -8.27 1.13 -32.28
CA ARG A 371 -7.05 1.39 -33.04
C ARG A 371 -5.81 1.46 -32.15
N LEU A 372 -5.91 2.11 -30.99
CA LEU A 372 -4.84 2.13 -30.00
C LEU A 372 -4.51 0.73 -29.48
N ALA A 373 -5.51 -0.09 -29.17
CA ALA A 373 -5.30 -1.46 -28.71
C ALA A 373 -4.57 -2.30 -29.77
N ALA A 374 -4.99 -2.22 -31.03
CA ALA A 374 -4.33 -2.91 -32.15
C ALA A 374 -2.88 -2.43 -32.33
N PHE A 375 -2.64 -1.12 -32.25
CA PHE A 375 -1.28 -0.55 -32.32
C PHE A 375 -0.39 -1.09 -31.19
N ILE A 376 -0.87 -1.11 -29.94
CA ILE A 376 -0.12 -1.64 -28.79
C ILE A 376 0.18 -3.13 -28.99
N GLU A 377 -0.78 -3.93 -29.46
CA GLU A 377 -0.60 -5.36 -29.65
C GLU A 377 0.41 -5.70 -30.76
N GLN A 378 0.40 -4.93 -31.86
CA GLN A 378 1.27 -5.13 -33.02
C GLN A 378 2.68 -4.57 -32.82
N GLU A 379 2.79 -3.39 -32.23
CA GLU A 379 4.05 -2.64 -32.22
C GLU A 379 4.89 -2.82 -30.95
N PHE A 380 4.28 -3.31 -29.85
CA PHE A 380 4.95 -3.45 -28.56
C PHE A 380 4.99 -4.90 -28.06
N PRO A 381 6.08 -5.29 -27.37
CA PRO A 381 6.19 -6.60 -26.77
C PRO A 381 5.14 -6.79 -25.66
N GLU A 382 4.80 -8.05 -25.37
CA GLU A 382 3.78 -8.39 -24.37
C GLU A 382 4.03 -7.74 -23.00
N SER A 383 5.30 -7.69 -22.58
CA SER A 383 5.74 -7.09 -21.32
C SER A 383 5.43 -5.59 -21.19
N ALA A 384 5.21 -4.88 -22.30
CA ALA A 384 4.94 -3.44 -22.33
C ALA A 384 3.43 -3.10 -22.37
N ARG A 385 2.59 -4.04 -22.81
CA ARG A 385 1.20 -3.77 -23.19
C ARG A 385 0.35 -3.24 -22.04
N SER A 386 0.42 -3.86 -20.87
CA SER A 386 -0.37 -3.45 -19.70
C SER A 386 0.00 -2.04 -19.22
N ALA A 387 1.28 -1.68 -19.29
CA ALA A 387 1.77 -0.36 -18.88
C ALA A 387 1.23 0.75 -19.78
N LEU A 388 1.17 0.49 -21.09
CA LEU A 388 0.61 1.41 -22.08
C LEU A 388 -0.92 1.48 -21.99
N GLN A 389 -1.60 0.35 -21.80
CA GLN A 389 -3.05 0.30 -21.76
C GLN A 389 -3.64 0.94 -20.48
N LEU A 390 -2.89 0.91 -19.38
CA LEU A 390 -3.38 1.36 -18.07
C LEU A 390 -2.86 2.72 -17.62
N LEU A 391 -1.94 3.35 -18.36
CA LEU A 391 -1.48 4.71 -18.07
C LEU A 391 -2.68 5.68 -17.97
N PRO A 392 -2.83 6.46 -16.89
CA PRO A 392 -3.99 7.34 -16.69
C PRO A 392 -3.87 8.64 -17.52
N THR A 393 -3.82 8.53 -18.85
CA THR A 393 -3.65 9.66 -19.79
C THR A 393 -4.79 10.68 -19.76
N LEU A 394 -5.97 10.29 -19.26
CA LEU A 394 -7.09 11.20 -18.99
C LEU A 394 -6.83 12.15 -17.81
N ILE A 395 -5.84 11.86 -16.97
CA ILE A 395 -5.45 12.71 -15.85
C ILE A 395 -4.13 13.40 -16.17
N LEU A 396 -3.16 12.63 -16.67
CA LEU A 396 -1.80 13.10 -16.86
C LEU A 396 -1.69 14.17 -17.97
N PRO A 397 -0.88 15.24 -17.73
CA PRO A 397 -0.46 16.15 -18.78
C PRO A 397 0.51 15.44 -19.73
N GLY A 398 0.39 15.69 -21.03
CA GLY A 398 1.26 15.01 -22.01
C GLY A 398 2.67 15.62 -22.13
N GLU A 399 2.86 16.93 -21.89
CA GLU A 399 4.17 17.60 -22.10
C GLU A 399 5.28 16.92 -21.28
N PRO A 400 5.10 16.65 -19.97
CA PRO A 400 6.08 15.88 -19.21
C PRO A 400 6.33 14.46 -19.76
N LEU A 401 5.32 13.80 -20.37
CA LEU A 401 5.49 12.48 -20.99
C LEU A 401 6.34 12.54 -22.26
N TYR A 402 6.15 13.55 -23.12
CA TYR A 402 6.99 13.75 -24.30
C TYR A 402 8.43 14.11 -23.89
N LEU A 403 8.60 15.02 -22.92
CA LEU A 403 9.91 15.42 -22.41
C LEU A 403 10.65 14.25 -21.75
N LEU A 404 9.94 13.34 -21.09
CA LEU A 404 10.52 12.11 -20.54
C LEU A 404 11.10 11.23 -21.65
N ILE A 405 10.36 11.02 -22.74
CA ILE A 405 10.83 10.26 -23.91
C ILE A 405 12.03 10.95 -24.58
N ASP A 406 12.01 12.28 -24.68
CA ASP A 406 13.15 13.06 -25.18
C ASP A 406 14.38 12.95 -24.27
N GLY A 407 14.18 12.78 -22.95
CA GLY A 407 15.22 12.46 -21.98
C GLY A 407 15.90 11.13 -22.29
N PHE A 408 15.12 10.07 -22.50
CA PHE A 408 15.66 8.76 -22.86
C PHE A 408 16.41 8.75 -24.20
N ARG A 409 16.05 9.64 -25.14
CA ARG A 409 16.81 9.83 -26.37
C ARG A 409 18.23 10.36 -26.11
N MET A 410 18.48 11.07 -25.01
CA MET A 410 19.82 11.51 -24.65
C MET A 410 20.71 10.31 -24.27
N ASP A 411 20.13 9.27 -23.66
CA ASP A 411 20.86 8.05 -23.30
C ASP A 411 21.37 7.28 -24.52
N SER A 412 20.73 7.44 -25.69
CA SER A 412 21.18 6.82 -26.93
C SER A 412 22.46 7.42 -27.51
N GLN A 413 22.93 8.55 -26.96
CA GLN A 413 24.06 9.29 -27.50
C GLN A 413 25.38 8.85 -26.86
N PHE A 414 25.36 8.11 -25.76
CA PHE A 414 26.57 7.54 -25.15
C PHE A 414 27.26 6.57 -26.12
N ASN A 415 28.49 6.88 -26.52
CA ASN A 415 29.29 6.04 -27.42
C ASN A 415 30.75 5.98 -26.97
N VAL A 416 31.26 4.77 -26.78
CA VAL A 416 32.64 4.49 -26.30
C VAL A 416 33.70 4.82 -27.34
N GLU A 417 33.38 4.65 -28.63
CA GLU A 417 34.36 4.73 -29.71
C GLU A 417 34.76 6.16 -30.07
N SER A 418 34.05 7.16 -29.53
CA SER A 418 34.35 8.57 -29.76
C SER A 418 34.15 9.36 -28.47
N SER A 419 35.25 9.76 -27.82
CA SER A 419 35.24 10.60 -26.62
C SER A 419 34.52 11.94 -26.81
N ASP A 420 34.41 12.42 -28.05
CA ASP A 420 33.67 13.63 -28.42
C ASP A 420 32.14 13.44 -28.43
N LYS A 421 31.64 12.21 -28.22
CA LYS A 421 30.21 11.86 -28.23
C LYS A 421 29.62 11.60 -26.84
N PHE A 422 30.26 12.02 -25.74
CA PHE A 422 29.57 12.02 -24.44
C PHE A 422 28.56 13.17 -24.37
N PRO A 423 27.26 12.89 -24.18
CA PRO A 423 26.19 13.89 -24.33
C PRO A 423 26.10 14.90 -23.19
N ILE A 424 26.69 14.61 -22.03
CA ILE A 424 26.69 15.50 -20.85
C ILE A 424 28.04 16.21 -20.75
N LYS A 425 28.15 17.39 -21.36
CA LYS A 425 29.37 18.21 -21.39
C LYS A 425 29.40 19.18 -20.21
N THR A 426 28.28 19.81 -19.91
CA THR A 426 28.18 20.85 -18.85
C THR A 426 27.23 20.46 -17.73
N GLU A 427 27.25 21.23 -16.63
CA GLU A 427 26.28 21.11 -15.55
C GLU A 427 24.85 21.42 -16.03
N ASP A 428 24.67 22.41 -16.92
CA ASP A 428 23.35 22.75 -17.46
C ASP A 428 22.74 21.59 -18.26
N GLU A 429 23.55 20.85 -19.01
CA GLU A 429 23.11 19.66 -19.72
C GLU A 429 22.74 18.52 -18.76
N LEU A 430 23.46 18.39 -17.63
CA LEU A 430 23.10 17.45 -16.57
C LEU A 430 21.78 17.84 -15.89
N ILE A 431 21.54 19.13 -15.63
CA ILE A 431 20.27 19.66 -15.12
C ILE A 431 19.15 19.37 -16.13
N ALA A 432 19.38 19.65 -17.42
CA ALA A 432 18.40 19.39 -18.47
C ALA A 432 18.05 17.90 -18.58
N TYR A 433 19.04 17.02 -18.48
CA TYR A 433 18.82 15.57 -18.42
C TYR A 433 17.97 15.19 -17.20
N GLY A 434 18.38 15.59 -15.99
CA GLY A 434 17.64 15.32 -14.75
C GLY A 434 16.21 15.87 -14.75
N SER A 435 16.02 17.05 -15.33
CA SER A 435 14.70 17.66 -15.49
C SER A 435 13.79 16.82 -16.38
N ARG A 436 14.34 16.19 -17.43
CA ARG A 436 13.57 15.36 -18.37
C ARG A 436 13.28 13.96 -17.83
N VAL A 437 14.26 13.28 -17.25
CA VAL A 437 14.09 11.86 -16.85
C VAL A 437 13.49 11.68 -15.45
N ALA A 438 13.58 12.70 -14.59
CA ALA A 438 13.08 12.63 -13.22
C ALA A 438 12.20 13.82 -12.83
N GLY A 439 12.54 15.04 -13.27
CA GLY A 439 11.73 16.24 -13.03
C GLY A 439 10.31 16.08 -13.57
N THR A 440 10.16 15.65 -14.82
CA THR A 440 8.86 15.34 -15.45
C THR A 440 8.05 14.30 -14.67
N VAL A 441 8.71 13.28 -14.10
CA VAL A 441 8.06 12.26 -13.28
C VAL A 441 7.50 12.88 -12.00
N GLY A 442 8.24 13.81 -11.38
CA GLY A 442 7.77 14.65 -10.28
C GLY A 442 6.48 15.40 -10.64
N GLU A 443 6.44 16.03 -11.81
CA GLU A 443 5.26 16.75 -12.28
C GLU A 443 4.06 15.83 -12.53
N LEU A 444 4.29 14.66 -13.10
CA LEU A 444 3.25 13.65 -13.33
C LEU A 444 2.69 13.13 -12.00
N CYS A 445 3.53 12.96 -10.98
CA CYS A 445 3.09 12.65 -9.63
C CYS A 445 2.25 13.78 -9.02
N VAL A 446 2.67 15.04 -9.16
CA VAL A 446 1.90 16.21 -8.69
C VAL A 446 0.56 16.30 -9.41
N ALA A 447 0.51 16.07 -10.72
CA ALA A 447 -0.75 16.07 -11.47
C ALA A 447 -1.75 15.04 -10.94
N LEU A 448 -1.29 13.83 -10.60
CA LEU A 448 -2.15 12.81 -9.97
C LEU A 448 -2.61 13.23 -8.57
N ILE A 449 -1.74 13.84 -7.76
CA ILE A 449 -2.10 14.36 -6.43
C ILE A 449 -3.15 15.47 -6.55
N VAL A 450 -2.94 16.43 -7.44
CA VAL A 450 -3.87 17.54 -7.66
C VAL A 450 -5.24 17.01 -8.12
N HIS A 451 -5.26 16.03 -9.03
CA HIS A 451 -6.52 15.45 -9.49
C HIS A 451 -7.28 14.70 -8.39
N HIS A 452 -6.60 13.86 -7.60
CA HIS A 452 -7.26 13.01 -6.60
C HIS A 452 -7.49 13.71 -5.26
N CYS A 453 -6.75 14.77 -4.97
CA CYS A 453 -6.70 15.36 -3.64
C CYS A 453 -6.64 16.90 -3.61
N GLY A 454 -6.64 17.57 -4.76
CA GLY A 454 -6.31 18.99 -4.89
C GLY A 454 -7.48 19.96 -4.79
N ASP A 455 -8.68 19.55 -4.34
CA ASP A 455 -9.89 20.39 -4.33
C ASP A 455 -9.71 21.75 -3.64
N HIS A 456 -8.74 21.87 -2.72
CA HIS A 456 -8.45 23.07 -1.95
C HIS A 456 -7.16 23.80 -2.38
N LEU A 457 -6.46 23.33 -3.41
CA LEU A 457 -5.22 23.95 -3.87
C LEU A 457 -5.51 25.13 -4.79
N THR A 458 -4.87 26.27 -4.50
CA THR A 458 -4.90 27.43 -5.40
C THR A 458 -4.00 27.21 -6.62
N PRO A 459 -4.25 27.89 -7.75
CA PRO A 459 -3.37 27.81 -8.92
C PRO A 459 -1.90 28.13 -8.61
N MET A 460 -1.65 29.11 -7.74
CA MET A 460 -0.29 29.48 -7.31
C MET A 460 0.40 28.32 -6.57
N GLN A 461 -0.29 27.67 -5.62
CA GLN A 461 0.25 26.50 -4.93
C GLN A 461 0.54 25.34 -5.89
N ILE A 462 -0.32 25.14 -6.91
CA ILE A 462 -0.08 24.11 -7.94
C ILE A 462 1.18 24.45 -8.74
N THR A 463 1.36 25.72 -9.14
CA THR A 463 2.58 26.17 -9.83
C THR A 463 3.83 25.96 -8.98
N ASP A 464 3.79 26.32 -7.70
CA ASP A 464 4.91 26.14 -6.77
C ASP A 464 5.25 24.66 -6.56
N LEU A 465 4.22 23.81 -6.41
CA LEU A 465 4.39 22.37 -6.30
C LEU A 465 5.01 21.76 -7.57
N LEU A 466 4.59 22.19 -8.76
CA LEU A 466 5.16 21.74 -10.02
C LEU A 466 6.63 22.15 -10.13
N ALA A 467 6.96 23.42 -9.88
CA ALA A 467 8.34 23.92 -9.92
C ALA A 467 9.24 23.17 -8.92
N SER A 468 8.76 23.02 -7.69
CA SER A 468 9.46 22.28 -6.64
C SER A 468 9.62 20.79 -6.96
N SER A 469 8.63 20.16 -7.60
CA SER A 469 8.70 18.76 -8.00
C SER A 469 9.75 18.50 -9.08
N ARG A 470 9.96 19.47 -9.99
CA ARG A 470 11.05 19.41 -10.98
C ARG A 470 12.41 19.44 -10.31
N GLU A 471 12.62 20.40 -9.41
CA GLU A 471 13.86 20.53 -8.63
C GLU A 471 14.13 19.28 -7.79
N MET A 472 13.12 18.77 -7.07
CA MET A 472 13.23 17.52 -6.32
C MET A 472 13.55 16.33 -7.24
N GLY A 473 12.94 16.25 -8.42
CA GLY A 473 13.25 15.22 -9.41
C GLY A 473 14.72 15.23 -9.83
N ILE A 474 15.29 16.42 -10.08
CA ILE A 474 16.73 16.58 -10.39
C ILE A 474 17.59 16.13 -9.21
N ALA A 475 17.24 16.52 -7.98
CA ALA A 475 17.94 16.07 -6.77
C ALA A 475 17.98 14.54 -6.65
N LEU A 476 16.83 13.89 -6.86
CA LEU A 476 16.73 12.42 -6.85
C LEU A 476 17.56 11.78 -7.96
N GLN A 477 17.61 12.40 -9.15
CA GLN A 477 18.44 11.92 -10.25
C GLN A 477 19.93 12.07 -9.96
N TYR A 478 20.36 13.14 -9.29
CA TYR A 478 21.75 13.31 -8.90
C TYR A 478 22.17 12.25 -7.89
N VAL A 479 21.31 11.92 -6.92
CA VAL A 479 21.53 10.79 -6.00
C VAL A 479 21.59 9.46 -6.76
N ASN A 480 20.74 9.28 -7.78
CA ASN A 480 20.76 8.08 -8.62
C ASN A 480 22.10 7.93 -9.36
N ILE A 481 22.56 8.98 -10.05
CA ILE A 481 23.84 9.01 -10.76
C ILE A 481 24.99 8.78 -9.79
N ALA A 482 25.00 9.45 -8.63
CA ALA A 482 26.04 9.29 -7.62
C ALA A 482 26.12 7.85 -7.08
N ARG A 483 24.97 7.17 -6.94
CA ARG A 483 24.86 5.77 -6.51
C ARG A 483 25.40 4.80 -7.56
N ASP A 484 25.08 5.04 -8.83
CA ASP A 484 25.20 4.04 -9.89
C ASP A 484 26.40 4.28 -10.84
N ILE A 485 27.32 5.23 -10.55
CA ILE A 485 28.55 5.49 -11.34
C ILE A 485 29.24 4.20 -11.82
N THR A 486 29.46 3.23 -10.93
CA THR A 486 30.12 1.95 -11.27
C THR A 486 29.26 1.01 -12.09
N THR A 487 27.94 1.06 -11.93
CA THR A 487 27.01 0.25 -12.72
C THR A 487 26.85 0.83 -14.13
N ASP A 488 26.75 2.15 -14.24
CA ASP A 488 26.61 2.87 -15.51
C ASP A 488 27.88 2.74 -16.35
N ALA A 489 29.06 2.83 -15.71
CA ALA A 489 30.35 2.63 -16.37
C ALA A 489 30.47 1.24 -17.05
N LYS A 490 29.88 0.18 -16.47
CA LYS A 490 29.91 -1.19 -17.06
C LYS A 490 29.15 -1.31 -18.37
N ILE A 491 28.16 -0.46 -18.57
CA ILE A 491 27.41 -0.34 -19.83
C ILE A 491 27.86 0.91 -20.61
N SER A 492 29.05 1.41 -20.31
CA SER A 492 29.70 2.50 -21.03
C SER A 492 28.98 3.86 -20.97
N ARG A 493 28.21 4.10 -19.91
CA ARG A 493 27.55 5.38 -19.66
C ARG A 493 28.29 6.17 -18.57
N VAL A 494 28.48 7.47 -18.79
CA VAL A 494 29.11 8.38 -17.84
C VAL A 494 28.31 9.68 -17.80
N TYR A 495 27.47 9.84 -16.78
CA TYR A 495 26.63 11.01 -16.59
C TYR A 495 27.34 12.20 -15.94
N LEU A 496 28.57 12.00 -15.43
CA LEU A 496 29.39 13.09 -14.91
C LEU A 496 29.71 14.07 -16.05
N PRO A 497 29.47 15.39 -15.87
CA PRO A 497 29.78 16.38 -16.89
C PRO A 497 31.24 16.30 -17.32
N THR A 498 31.47 16.28 -18.64
CA THR A 498 32.82 16.22 -19.20
C THR A 498 33.68 17.40 -18.75
N ALA A 499 33.09 18.59 -18.56
CA ALA A 499 33.78 19.74 -17.98
C ALA A 499 34.33 19.45 -16.57
N TRP A 500 33.56 18.79 -15.71
CA TRP A 500 34.01 18.44 -14.35
C TRP A 500 35.09 17.36 -14.35
N LEU A 501 35.01 16.42 -15.30
CA LEU A 501 36.05 15.41 -15.50
C LEU A 501 37.37 16.08 -15.93
N ASN A 502 37.32 16.99 -16.90
CA ASN A 502 38.49 17.72 -17.38
C ASN A 502 39.14 18.58 -16.28
N GLU A 503 38.33 19.25 -15.44
CA GLU A 503 38.81 19.98 -14.24
C GLU A 503 39.64 19.08 -13.30
N SER A 504 39.31 17.79 -13.27
CA SER A 504 39.99 16.78 -12.44
C SER A 504 41.04 15.96 -13.20
N GLY A 505 41.39 16.35 -14.43
CA GLY A 505 42.35 15.61 -15.27
C GLY A 505 41.87 14.24 -15.75
N LEU A 506 40.54 14.01 -15.77
CA LEU A 506 39.91 12.76 -16.20
C LEU A 506 39.22 12.91 -17.56
N THR A 507 39.05 11.78 -18.23
CA THR A 507 38.16 11.63 -19.38
C THR A 507 37.05 10.62 -19.06
N PRO A 508 35.92 10.63 -19.78
CA PRO A 508 34.88 9.61 -19.60
C PRO A 508 35.41 8.17 -19.75
N LYS A 509 36.34 7.93 -20.67
CA LYS A 509 36.98 6.62 -20.85
C LYS A 509 37.74 6.16 -19.59
N MET A 510 38.44 7.08 -18.93
CA MET A 510 39.17 6.78 -17.69
C MET A 510 38.23 6.45 -16.51
N VAL A 511 37.00 6.99 -16.53
CA VAL A 511 35.93 6.61 -15.58
C VAL A 511 35.48 5.18 -15.85
N ILE A 512 35.22 4.83 -17.11
CA ILE A 512 34.80 3.48 -17.51
C ILE A 512 35.86 2.43 -17.12
N GLU A 513 37.14 2.74 -17.36
CA GLU A 513 38.26 1.85 -17.04
C GLU A 513 38.44 1.62 -15.53
N ASN A 514 38.26 2.67 -14.72
CA ASN A 514 38.40 2.58 -13.27
C ASN A 514 37.55 3.61 -12.54
N THR A 515 36.44 3.16 -11.95
CA THR A 515 35.52 4.01 -11.19
C THR A 515 35.97 4.34 -9.77
N PHE A 516 37.08 3.77 -9.29
CA PHE A 516 37.57 3.91 -7.92
C PHE A 516 38.68 4.97 -7.76
N ARG A 517 38.87 5.80 -8.78
CA ARG A 517 39.82 6.92 -8.72
C ARG A 517 39.39 7.94 -7.65
N PRO A 518 40.31 8.49 -6.84
CA PRO A 518 39.97 9.49 -5.81
C PRO A 518 39.24 10.72 -6.35
N GLU A 519 39.54 11.13 -7.58
CA GLU A 519 38.90 12.24 -8.26
C GLU A 519 37.41 11.96 -8.52
N ILE A 520 37.05 10.72 -8.85
CA ILE A 520 35.65 10.31 -9.05
C ILE A 520 34.87 10.36 -7.73
N ALA A 521 35.50 10.02 -6.60
CA ALA A 521 34.89 10.17 -5.28
C ALA A 521 34.56 11.64 -4.96
N ARG A 522 35.45 12.58 -5.28
CA ARG A 522 35.19 14.03 -5.14
C ARG A 522 34.06 14.49 -6.05
N LEU A 523 33.97 13.98 -7.28
CA LEU A 523 32.87 14.29 -8.19
C LEU A 523 31.53 13.71 -7.71
N ARG A 524 31.54 12.52 -7.08
CA ARG A 524 30.37 11.96 -6.39
C ARG A 524 29.92 12.87 -5.25
N GLU A 525 30.83 13.36 -4.42
CA GLU A 525 30.51 14.31 -3.35
C GLU A 525 29.92 15.61 -3.91
N ARG A 526 30.46 16.13 -5.03
CA ARG A 526 29.91 17.30 -5.74
C ARG A 526 28.46 17.07 -6.19
N LEU A 527 28.15 15.90 -6.76
CA LEU A 527 26.77 15.52 -7.11
C LEU A 527 25.86 15.51 -5.89
N LEU A 528 26.31 14.86 -4.80
CA LEU A 528 25.53 14.73 -3.57
C LEU A 528 25.29 16.10 -2.92
N SER A 529 26.29 16.97 -2.85
CA SER A 529 26.13 18.33 -2.31
C SER A 529 25.04 19.08 -3.07
N LYS A 530 25.11 19.10 -4.41
CA LYS A 530 24.09 19.75 -5.25
C LYS A 530 22.71 19.14 -5.07
N ALA A 531 22.61 17.81 -4.96
CA ALA A 531 21.35 17.13 -4.71
C ALA A 531 20.74 17.54 -3.37
N PHE A 532 21.56 17.61 -2.31
CA PHE A 532 21.09 18.02 -0.98
C PHE A 532 20.72 19.51 -0.91
N ASP A 533 21.39 20.39 -1.67
CA ASP A 533 21.01 21.79 -1.81
C ASP A 533 19.63 21.92 -2.46
N MET A 534 19.40 21.27 -3.61
CA MET A 534 18.10 21.22 -4.27
C MET A 534 17.00 20.63 -3.36
N TYR A 535 17.30 19.53 -2.67
CA TYR A 535 16.39 18.93 -1.69
C TYR A 535 16.03 19.91 -0.56
N LYS A 536 17.00 20.68 -0.04
CA LYS A 536 16.78 21.65 1.03
C LYS A 536 15.80 22.77 0.62
N HIS A 537 15.83 23.19 -0.64
CA HIS A 537 14.89 24.19 -1.18
C HIS A 537 13.51 23.59 -1.47
N ALA A 538 13.46 22.41 -2.08
CA ALA A 538 12.20 21.80 -2.50
C ALA A 538 11.41 21.14 -1.36
N ARG A 539 12.08 20.58 -0.35
CA ARG A 539 11.43 19.81 0.72
C ARG A 539 10.40 20.59 1.54
N PRO A 540 10.62 21.87 1.92
CA PRO A 540 9.61 22.67 2.63
C PRO A 540 8.32 22.89 1.84
N VAL A 541 8.40 23.05 0.51
CA VAL A 541 7.22 23.28 -0.36
C VAL A 541 6.27 22.09 -0.34
N MET A 542 6.77 20.88 -0.05
CA MET A 542 5.94 19.69 0.10
C MET A 542 4.89 19.82 1.22
N GLN A 543 5.01 20.78 2.15
CA GLN A 543 3.96 21.07 3.14
C GLN A 543 2.66 21.56 2.48
N SER A 544 2.74 22.14 1.29
CA SER A 544 1.57 22.52 0.48
C SER A 544 0.86 21.33 -0.17
N ILE A 545 1.44 20.11 -0.13
CA ILE A 545 0.75 18.91 -0.61
C ILE A 545 -0.47 18.63 0.31
N PRO A 546 -1.63 18.25 -0.23
CA PRO A 546 -2.80 17.87 0.56
C PRO A 546 -2.48 16.76 1.58
N ASP A 547 -3.06 16.84 2.78
CA ASP A 547 -2.76 15.96 3.92
C ASP A 547 -2.83 14.46 3.56
N SER A 548 -3.80 14.07 2.72
CA SER A 548 -4.02 12.69 2.29
C SER A 548 -2.88 12.09 1.44
N ALA A 549 -2.05 12.94 0.82
CA ALA A 549 -0.93 12.53 -0.04
C ALA A 549 0.44 13.00 0.48
N ARG A 550 0.49 13.97 1.40
CA ARG A 550 1.71 14.61 1.88
C ARG A 550 2.68 13.62 2.52
N GLY A 551 2.25 12.95 3.60
CA GLY A 551 3.08 11.97 4.31
C GLY A 551 3.63 10.90 3.37
N PRO A 552 2.80 10.20 2.59
CA PRO A 552 3.26 9.21 1.61
C PRO A 552 4.26 9.74 0.57
N MET A 553 4.08 10.98 0.09
CA MET A 553 5.02 11.59 -0.86
C MET A 553 6.36 11.94 -0.19
N ILE A 554 6.33 12.45 1.04
CA ILE A 554 7.53 12.66 1.84
C ILE A 554 8.26 11.33 2.07
N VAL A 555 7.54 10.25 2.38
CA VAL A 555 8.14 8.91 2.52
C VAL A 555 8.88 8.49 1.25
N ALA A 556 8.34 8.78 0.06
CA ALA A 556 8.99 8.48 -1.20
C ALA A 556 10.30 9.24 -1.38
N VAL A 557 10.28 10.56 -1.10
CA VAL A 557 11.46 11.43 -1.17
C VAL A 557 12.51 11.01 -0.13
N GLU A 558 12.15 10.92 1.14
CA GLU A 558 13.09 10.63 2.23
C GLU A 558 13.75 9.25 2.06
N ASN A 559 12.99 8.21 1.67
CA ASN A 559 13.59 6.89 1.45
C ASN A 559 14.58 6.85 0.28
N TYR A 560 14.44 7.76 -0.69
CA TYR A 560 15.37 7.86 -1.80
C TYR A 560 16.56 8.73 -1.45
N MET A 561 16.36 9.86 -0.78
CA MET A 561 17.43 10.71 -0.26
C MET A 561 18.31 10.00 0.78
N GLU A 562 17.74 9.03 1.51
CA GLU A 562 18.49 8.19 2.43
C GLU A 562 19.61 7.39 1.73
N ILE A 563 19.47 7.09 0.44
CA ILE A 563 20.54 6.51 -0.37
C ILE A 563 21.72 7.48 -0.43
N GLY A 564 21.46 8.77 -0.69
CA GLY A 564 22.46 9.82 -0.70
C GLY A 564 23.16 9.98 0.65
N ARG A 565 22.41 9.84 1.76
CA ARG A 565 22.99 9.88 3.12
C ARG A 565 23.94 8.70 3.36
N VAL A 566 23.54 7.49 2.96
CA VAL A 566 24.40 6.29 3.05
C VAL A 566 25.65 6.42 2.18
N LEU A 567 25.56 7.04 1.00
CA LEU A 567 26.72 7.27 0.14
C LEU A 567 27.78 8.19 0.77
N GLY A 568 27.38 9.05 1.73
CA GLY A 568 28.28 9.92 2.48
C GLY A 568 28.80 9.32 3.80
N GLU A 569 28.41 8.09 4.15
CA GLU A 569 28.86 7.43 5.38
C GLU A 569 30.29 6.90 5.21
N ARG A 570 31.09 6.99 6.29
CA ARG A 570 32.50 6.56 6.30
C ARG A 570 32.67 5.12 5.83
N ASP A 571 31.81 4.21 6.32
CA ASP A 571 31.85 2.79 5.96
C ASP A 571 31.73 2.57 4.44
N PHE A 572 30.92 3.38 3.75
CA PHE A 572 30.80 3.30 2.29
C PHE A 572 32.02 3.91 1.59
N LEU A 573 32.53 5.02 2.10
CA LEU A 573 33.73 5.68 1.55
C LEU A 573 34.99 4.82 1.72
N GLU A 574 35.08 4.02 2.79
CA GLU A 574 36.21 3.13 3.08
C GLU A 574 36.10 1.78 2.34
N ALA A 575 34.89 1.37 1.94
CA ALA A 575 34.66 0.17 1.15
C ALA A 575 35.12 0.38 -0.31
N ARG A 576 36.42 0.19 -0.54
CA ARG A 576 37.11 0.45 -1.82
C ARG A 576 36.51 -0.25 -3.05
N ASP A 577 35.73 -1.32 -2.87
CA ASP A 577 35.10 -2.10 -3.94
C ASP A 577 33.56 -2.05 -3.94
N ALA A 578 32.94 -1.17 -3.14
CA ALA A 578 31.49 -1.08 -3.06
C ALA A 578 30.90 -0.54 -4.37
N THR A 579 30.32 -1.44 -5.17
CA THR A 579 29.76 -1.11 -6.49
C THR A 579 28.41 -0.40 -6.44
N ARG A 580 27.65 -0.53 -5.32
CA ARG A 580 26.32 0.07 -5.17
C ARG A 580 25.89 0.18 -3.71
N ALA A 581 25.49 1.38 -3.27
CA ALA A 581 24.92 1.56 -1.94
C ALA A 581 23.49 1.00 -1.85
N THR A 582 23.17 0.34 -0.74
CA THR A 582 21.80 -0.11 -0.45
C THR A 582 21.39 0.25 0.97
N VAL A 583 20.17 0.74 1.14
CA VAL A 583 19.60 1.02 2.46
C VAL A 583 19.02 -0.29 3.04
N PRO A 584 19.34 -0.69 4.29
CA PRO A 584 18.72 -1.86 4.91
C PRO A 584 17.22 -1.70 5.10
N LYS A 585 16.46 -2.82 5.13
CA LYS A 585 14.99 -2.78 5.27
C LYS A 585 14.53 -2.06 6.54
N GLY A 586 15.17 -2.33 7.69
CA GLY A 586 14.84 -1.68 8.96
C GLY A 586 15.01 -0.17 8.91
N ARG A 587 16.11 0.32 8.33
CA ARG A 587 16.36 1.76 8.15
C ARG A 587 15.33 2.41 7.24
N ARG A 588 14.93 1.77 6.13
CA ARG A 588 13.83 2.27 5.28
C ARG A 588 12.50 2.38 6.03
N MET A 589 12.15 1.36 6.82
CA MET A 589 10.93 1.37 7.64
C MET A 589 10.95 2.51 8.66
N TRP A 590 12.10 2.72 9.32
CA TRP A 590 12.26 3.81 10.27
C TRP A 590 12.17 5.19 9.62
N VAL A 591 12.82 5.39 8.47
CA VAL A 591 12.71 6.64 7.68
C VAL A 591 11.25 6.88 7.27
N ALA A 592 10.54 5.85 6.81
CA ALA A 592 9.13 5.94 6.46
C ALA A 592 8.27 6.34 7.68
N ALA A 593 8.47 5.69 8.83
CA ALA A 593 7.74 6.01 10.05
C ALA A 593 8.00 7.45 10.50
N LYS A 594 9.26 7.88 10.52
CA LYS A 594 9.65 9.25 10.87
C LYS A 594 9.05 10.29 9.92
N ALA A 595 9.05 10.00 8.62
CA ALA A 595 8.44 10.86 7.61
C ALA A 595 6.93 11.02 7.83
N LEU A 596 6.20 9.94 8.09
CA LEU A 596 4.76 9.99 8.35
C LEU A 596 4.40 10.70 9.67
N MET A 597 5.28 10.64 10.68
CA MET A 597 5.06 11.34 11.96
C MET A 597 5.39 12.84 11.89
N SER A 598 6.14 13.29 10.88
CA SER A 598 6.60 14.68 10.73
C SER A 598 5.92 15.43 9.59
N SER A 599 4.96 14.78 8.92
CA SER A 599 4.21 15.32 7.77
C SER A 599 2.90 15.96 8.16
#